data_AF-A0A0E8UCY1-F1
#
_entry.id   AF-A0A0E8UCY1-F1
#
_cell.length_a   1.000
_cell.length_b   1.000
_cell.length_c   1.000
_cell.angle_alpha   90.00
_cell.angle_beta   90.00
_cell.angle_gamma   90.00
#
_symmetry.space_group_name_H-M   'P 1'
#
loop_
_entity.id
_entity.type
_entity.pdbx_description
1 polymer ?
#
loop_
_entity_poly.entity_id
_entity_poly.type
_entity_poly.pdbx_seq_one_letter_code
_entity_poly.pdbx_strand_id
1 'polypeptide(L)' 'MTRWDKRVDSGDWDAIAAEVSEYGGALLPRLITPGEAARLRKLYADDGLFRSTVDMASKRYGAGQYRYFHAPYPE' A
#
# COMPACT_ATOMS: atom_id res chain seq x y z
N MET A 1 11.64 -13.32 -8.04
CA MET A 1 11.39 -11.88 -7.92
C MET A 1 10.23 -11.49 -8.80
N THR A 2 9.17 -10.98 -8.18
CA THR A 2 8.03 -10.35 -8.85
C THR A 2 8.46 -9.01 -9.46
N ARG A 3 7.59 -8.40 -10.29
CA ARG A 3 7.80 -7.02 -10.76
C ARG A 3 7.88 -6.01 -9.61
N TRP A 4 7.20 -6.32 -8.51
CA TRP A 4 7.13 -5.45 -7.33
C TRP A 4 8.45 -5.44 -6.59
N ASP A 5 9.05 -6.63 -6.38
CA ASP A 5 10.37 -6.78 -5.75
C ASP A 5 11.41 -5.90 -6.48
N LYS A 6 11.48 -6.01 -7.81
CA LYS A 6 12.42 -5.21 -8.62
C LYS A 6 12.27 -3.70 -8.47
N ARG A 7 11.05 -3.21 -8.23
CA ARG A 7 10.80 -1.77 -8.06
C ARG A 7 11.14 -1.30 -6.66
N VAL A 8 10.81 -2.10 -5.65
CA VAL A 8 11.22 -1.86 -4.25
C VAL A 8 12.74 -1.83 -4.16
N ASP A 9 13.41 -2.78 -4.80
CA ASP A 9 14.89 -2.87 -4.82
C ASP A 9 15.58 -1.76 -5.61
N SER A 10 14.83 -0.92 -6.34
CA SER A 10 15.39 0.25 -7.03
C SER A 10 15.59 1.47 -6.13
N GLY A 11 15.10 1.44 -4.90
CA GLY A 11 15.30 2.51 -3.93
C GLY A 11 16.70 2.46 -3.30
N ASP A 12 17.30 3.63 -3.10
CA ASP A 12 18.44 3.79 -2.21
C ASP A 12 17.93 3.78 -0.76
N TRP A 13 17.81 2.58 -0.20
CA TRP A 13 17.20 2.37 1.12
C TRP A 13 18.00 2.98 2.26
N ASP A 14 19.32 3.10 2.11
CA ASP A 14 20.16 3.76 3.09
C ASP A 14 19.87 5.26 3.12
N ALA A 15 19.79 5.91 1.96
CA ALA A 15 19.43 7.33 1.87
C ALA A 15 17.99 7.60 2.34
N ILE A 16 17.02 6.76 1.93
CA ILE A 16 15.62 6.87 2.35
C ILE A 16 15.51 6.76 3.88
N ALA A 17 16.18 5.79 4.50
CA ALA A 17 16.16 5.60 5.95
C ALA A 17 16.79 6.79 6.69
N ALA A 18 17.87 7.35 6.15
CA ALA A 18 18.49 8.55 6.70
C ALA A 18 17.54 9.76 6.65
N GLU A 19 16.88 10.02 5.52
CA GLU A 19 15.90 11.10 5.37
C GLU A 19 14.71 10.94 6.32
N VAL A 20 14.16 9.72 6.48
CA VAL A 20 13.10 9.47 7.48
C VAL A 20 13.58 9.78 8.89
N SER A 21 14.82 9.42 9.22
CA SER A 21 15.39 9.66 10.55
C SER A 21 15.64 11.14 10.82
N GLU A 22 16.08 11.90 9.80
CA GLU A 22 16.40 13.32 9.93
C GLU A 22 15.16 14.22 9.86
N TYR A 23 14.25 13.93 8.92
CA TYR A 23 13.13 14.81 8.57
C TYR A 23 11.74 14.24 8.92
N GLY A 24 11.67 12.99 9.38
CA GLY A 24 10.41 12.30 9.66
C GLY A 24 9.69 11.75 8.44
N GLY A 25 10.30 11.84 7.25
CA GLY A 25 9.76 11.31 5.99
C GLY A 25 10.78 11.39 4.85
N ALA A 26 10.57 10.58 3.81
CA ALA A 26 11.45 10.51 2.65
C ALA A 26 10.66 10.25 1.37
N LEU A 27 11.19 10.68 0.22
CA LEU A 27 10.62 10.34 -1.07
C LEU A 27 11.11 8.98 -1.55
N LEU A 28 10.18 8.08 -1.88
CA LEU A 28 10.49 6.82 -2.53
C LEU A 28 10.69 7.01 -4.04
N PRO A 29 11.43 6.12 -4.72
CA PRO A 29 11.37 6.03 -6.17
C PRO A 29 9.93 5.75 -6.62
N ARG A 30 9.67 5.93 -7.92
CA ARG A 30 8.34 5.66 -8.47
C ARG A 30 8.04 4.14 -8.47
N LEU A 31 7.50 3.64 -7.37
CA LEU A 31 7.14 2.22 -7.20
C LEU A 31 5.93 1.81 -8.05
N ILE A 32 5.01 2.73 -8.29
CA ILE A 32 3.82 2.51 -9.13
C ILE A 32 3.62 3.67 -10.10
N THR A 33 3.20 3.34 -11.32
CA THR A 33 2.76 4.31 -12.32
C THR A 33 1.39 4.88 -11.95
N PRO A 34 1.01 6.06 -12.49
CA PRO A 34 -0.33 6.60 -12.28
C PRO A 34 -1.47 5.65 -12.70
N GLY A 35 -1.26 4.87 -13.77
CA GLY A 35 -2.24 3.88 -14.24
C GLY A 35 -2.38 2.68 -13.29
N GLU A 36 -1.29 2.21 -12.69
CA GLU A 36 -1.32 1.17 -11.67
C GLU A 36 -2.01 1.66 -10.40
N ALA A 37 -1.69 2.88 -9.94
CA ALA A 37 -2.37 3.49 -8.79
C ALA A 37 -3.89 3.60 -9.03
N ALA A 38 -4.30 3.99 -10.24
CA ALA A 38 -5.72 4.06 -10.59
C ALA A 38 -6.39 2.69 -10.61
N ARG A 39 -5.71 1.64 -11.07
CA ARG A 39 -6.22 0.26 -11.04
C ARG A 39 -6.35 -0.25 -9.60
N LEU A 40 -5.33 -0.07 -8.77
CA LEU A 40 -5.35 -0.50 -7.36
C LEU A 40 -6.49 0.15 -6.57
N ARG A 41 -6.76 1.45 -6.77
CA ARG A 41 -7.89 2.13 -6.13
C ARG A 41 -9.25 1.51 -6.49
N LYS A 42 -9.42 1.02 -7.71
CA LYS A 42 -10.69 0.39 -8.14
C LYS A 42 -10.97 -0.92 -7.43
N LEU A 43 -9.93 -1.64 -6.98
CA LEU A 43 -10.09 -2.89 -6.25
C LEU A 43 -10.86 -2.70 -4.94
N TYR A 44 -10.76 -1.54 -4.30
CA TYR A 44 -11.40 -1.26 -3.02
C TYR A 44 -12.93 -1.37 -3.05
N ALA A 45 -13.54 -1.14 -4.21
CA ALA A 45 -14.99 -1.21 -4.39
C ALA A 45 -15.52 -2.64 -4.59
N ASP A 46 -14.65 -3.62 -4.83
CA ASP A 46 -15.04 -5.01 -5.03
C ASP A 46 -14.98 -5.77 -3.72
N ASP A 47 -16.14 -5.98 -3.10
CA ASP A 47 -16.24 -6.69 -1.84
C ASP A 47 -15.78 -8.14 -1.91
N GLY A 48 -15.88 -8.79 -3.09
CA GLY A 48 -15.47 -10.17 -3.30
C GLY A 48 -13.96 -10.39 -3.21
N LEU A 49 -13.16 -9.33 -3.28
CA LEU A 49 -11.71 -9.42 -3.14
C LEU A 49 -11.26 -9.48 -1.67
N PHE A 50 -12.12 -9.14 -0.70
CA PHE A 50 -11.71 -8.98 0.70
C PHE A 50 -12.29 -10.05 1.62
N ARG A 51 -11.40 -10.70 2.37
CA ARG A 51 -11.78 -11.72 3.36
C ARG A 51 -12.41 -11.11 4.61
N SER A 52 -12.06 -9.87 4.93
CA SER A 52 -12.57 -9.17 6.10
C SER A 52 -12.46 -7.66 5.95
N THR A 53 -13.41 -6.97 6.57
CA THR A 53 -13.45 -5.51 6.70
C THR A 53 -13.58 -5.17 8.18
N VAL A 54 -12.68 -4.33 8.67
CA VAL A 54 -12.72 -3.74 10.01
C VAL A 54 -13.31 -2.34 9.89
N ASP A 55 -14.52 -2.16 10.39
CA ASP A 55 -15.08 -0.84 10.62
C ASP A 55 -14.37 -0.17 11.80
N MET A 56 -13.61 0.88 11.53
CA MET A 56 -12.76 1.52 12.53
C MET A 56 -13.58 2.27 13.59
N ALA A 57 -14.75 2.79 13.22
CA ALA A 57 -15.62 3.52 14.13
C ALA A 57 -16.19 2.58 15.19
N SER A 58 -16.57 1.36 14.80
CA SER A 58 -17.02 0.31 15.72
C SER A 58 -15.96 -0.05 16.79
N LYS A 59 -14.68 0.16 16.49
CA LYS A 59 -13.53 -0.13 17.37
C LYS A 59 -12.99 1.11 18.10
N ARG A 60 -13.60 2.28 17.91
CA ARG A 60 -13.13 3.58 18.45
C ARG A 60 -11.72 3.94 17.97
N TYR A 61 -11.35 3.51 16.76
CA TYR A 61 -10.06 3.81 16.12
C TYR A 61 -10.12 5.02 15.18
N GLY A 62 -11.22 5.77 15.19
CA GLY A 62 -11.50 6.85 14.24
C GLY A 62 -12.48 6.41 13.15
N ALA A 63 -12.59 7.21 12.09
CA ALA A 63 -13.51 6.95 10.99
C ALA A 63 -12.85 6.17 9.85
N GLY A 64 -13.64 5.37 9.14
CA GLY A 64 -13.20 4.63 7.96
C GLY A 64 -13.20 3.12 8.15
N GLN A 65 -12.62 2.44 7.16
CA GLN A 65 -12.61 1.00 7.06
C GLN A 65 -11.20 0.52 6.70
N TYR A 66 -10.81 -0.61 7.27
CA TYR A 66 -9.59 -1.32 6.91
C TYR A 66 -9.96 -2.69 6.34
N ARG A 67 -9.52 -3.01 5.13
CA ARG A 67 -9.93 -4.22 4.41
C ARG A 67 -8.73 -5.12 4.14
N TYR A 68 -8.91 -6.43 4.29
CA TYR A 68 -7.87 -7.44 4.07
C TYR A 68 -8.23 -8.30 2.86
N PHE A 69 -7.34 -8.40 1.86
CA PHE A 69 -7.56 -9.21 0.67
C PHE A 69 -7.64 -10.72 0.97
N HIS A 70 -8.34 -11.45 0.11
CA HIS A 70 -8.19 -12.90 -0.03
C HIS A 70 -6.81 -13.26 -0.62
N ALA A 71 -6.39 -14.50 -0.40
CA ALA A 71 -5.32 -15.13 -1.19
C ALA A 71 -5.97 -15.97 -2.32
N PRO A 72 -5.37 -16.02 -3.52
CA PRO A 72 -4.19 -15.28 -3.94
C PRO A 72 -4.46 -13.77 -4.06
N TYR A 73 -3.42 -12.95 -3.90
CA TYR A 73 -3.56 -11.50 -3.99
C TYR A 73 -3.83 -11.05 -5.44
N PRO A 74 -4.57 -9.95 -5.64
CA PRO A 74 -4.74 -9.35 -6.96
C PRO A 74 -3.40 -8.95 -7.60
N GLU A 75 -3.27 -9.12 -8.92
CA GLU A 75 -2.05 -8.78 -9.66
C GLU A 75 -1.89 -7.29 -10.02
#